data_AF-A0AAX0I5Q1-F1
#
_entry.id   AF-A0AAX0I5Q1-F1
#
_cell.length_a   1.000
_cell.length_b   1.000
_cell.length_c   1.000
_cell.angle_alpha   90.00
_cell.angle_beta   90.00
_cell.angle_gamma   90.00
#
_symmetry.space_group_name_H-M   'P 1'
#
loop_
_entity.id
_entity.type
_entity.pdbx_description
1 polymer ?
#
loop_
_entity_poly.entity_id
_entity_poly.type
_entity_poly.pdbx_seq_one_letter_code
_entity_poly.pdbx_strand_id
1 'polypeptide(L)' 'MRLLAMKDVRAKVGLSPATIYRQVQVGKFPKPHKVCSRSLWLSTQVDEWIVQQTTSPSVGQNMGHAA' A
#
# COMPACT_ATOMS: atom_id res chain seq x y z
N MET A 1 14.10 -10.17 0.55
CA MET A 1 13.20 -9.50 1.53
C MET A 1 13.97 -8.42 2.26
N ARG A 2 13.42 -7.21 2.41
CA ARG A 2 14.06 -6.10 3.13
C ARG A 2 13.04 -5.24 3.85
N LEU A 3 13.50 -4.44 4.81
CA LEU A 3 12.69 -3.40 5.43
C LEU A 3 12.68 -2.13 4.57
N LEU A 4 11.51 -1.53 4.41
CA LEU A 4 11.27 -0.30 3.65
C LEU A 4 10.99 0.85 4.60
N ALA A 5 11.65 1.98 4.38
CA ALA A 5 11.32 3.22 5.06
C ALA A 5 10.07 3.85 4.43
N MET A 6 9.42 4.79 5.13
CA MET A 6 8.27 5.53 4.61
C MET A 6 8.50 6.13 3.20
N LYS A 7 9.73 6.59 2.92
CA LYS A 7 10.11 7.11 1.60
C LYS A 7 9.93 6.05 0.50
N ASP A 8 10.40 4.83 0.75
CA ASP A 8 10.33 3.72 -0.21
C ASP A 8 8.92 3.18 -0.33
N VAL A 9 8.19 3.08 0.79
CA VAL A 9 6.78 2.67 0.79
C VAL A 9 5.97 3.63 -0.07
N ARG A 10 6.10 4.95 0.14
CA ARG A 10 5.44 5.97 -0.68
C ARG A 10 5.81 5.85 -2.17
N ALA A 11 7.08 5.67 -2.47
CA ALA A 11 7.53 5.52 -3.86
C ALA A 11 6.90 4.28 -4.53
N LYS A 12 6.63 3.23 -3.75
CA LYS A 12 6.07 1.98 -4.24
C LYS A 12 4.55 2.01 -4.40
N VAL A 13 3.82 2.64 -3.48
CA VAL A 13 2.35 2.63 -3.47
C VAL A 13 1.71 3.93 -3.99
N GLY A 14 2.49 4.99 -4.21
CA GLY A 14 2.00 6.27 -4.73
C GLY A 14 1.13 7.08 -3.75
N LEU A 15 1.01 6.66 -2.49
CA LEU A 15 0.15 7.29 -1.48
C LEU A 15 0.93 8.25 -0.57
N SER A 16 0.26 9.31 -0.12
CA SER A 16 0.84 10.23 0.87
C SER A 16 1.08 9.52 2.23
N PRO A 17 2.07 9.94 3.02
CA PRO A 17 2.32 9.36 4.35
C PRO A 17 1.10 9.43 5.28
N ALA A 18 0.32 10.52 5.22
CA ALA A 18 -0.89 10.68 6.02
C ALA A 18 -1.95 9.64 5.61
N THR A 19 -2.12 9.41 4.31
CA THR A 19 -3.03 8.37 3.79
C THR A 19 -2.58 6.99 4.24
N ILE A 20 -1.28 6.69 4.16
CA ILE A 20 -0.73 5.40 4.62
C ILE A 20 -1.05 5.20 6.09
N TYR A 21 -0.75 6.17 6.97
CA TYR A 21 -1.05 6.04 8.39
C TYR A 21 -2.55 5.93 8.69
N ARG A 22 -3.40 6.66 7.97
CA ARG A 22 -4.86 6.50 8.07
C ARG A 22 -5.28 5.08 7.70
N GLN A 23 -4.76 4.52 6.61
CA GLN A 23 -5.07 3.15 6.21
C GLN A 23 -4.54 2.11 7.22
N VAL A 24 -3.38 2.34 7.83
CA VAL A 24 -2.86 1.52 8.92
C VAL A 24 -3.79 1.56 10.13
N GLN A 25 -4.30 2.73 10.51
CA GLN A 25 -5.24 2.88 11.62
C GLN A 25 -6.54 2.13 11.39
N VAL A 26 -7.08 2.17 10.16
CA VAL A 26 -8.31 1.43 9.80
C VAL A 26 -8.04 -0.03 9.42
N GLY A 27 -6.81 -0.53 9.58
CA GLY A 27 -6.45 -1.92 9.32
C GLY A 27 -6.43 -2.32 7.83
N LYS A 28 -6.47 -1.35 6.91
CA LYS A 28 -6.47 -1.58 5.45
C LYS A 28 -5.08 -1.60 4.82
N PHE A 29 -4.05 -1.21 5.55
CA PHE A 29 -2.65 -1.23 5.10
C PHE A 29 -1.77 -1.98 6.11
N PRO A 30 -0.70 -2.67 5.67
CA PRO A 30 0.21 -3.37 6.57
C PRO A 30 0.75 -2.49 7.70
N LYS A 31 0.75 -3.00 8.93
CA LYS A 31 1.29 -2.27 10.08
C LYS A 31 2.81 -2.14 9.98
N PRO A 32 3.39 -0.97 10.30
CA PRO A 32 4.84 -0.84 10.41
C PRO A 32 5.38 -1.65 11.59
N HIS A 33 6.57 -2.19 11.40
CA HIS A 33 7.43 -2.70 12.45
C HIS A 33 8.22 -1.53 13.06
N LYS A 34 8.20 -1.42 14.38
CA LYS A 34 9.05 -0.46 15.10
C LYS A 34 10.45 -1.04 15.21
N VAL A 35 11.41 -0.42 14.53
CA VAL A 35 12.83 -0.73 14.64
C VAL A 35 13.53 0.51 15.18
N CYS A 36 13.97 0.43 16.44
CA CYS A 36 14.46 1.58 17.20
C CYS A 36 13.40 2.71 17.21
N SER A 37 13.76 3.89 16.70
CA SER A 37 12.88 5.07 16.59
C SER A 37 12.17 5.18 15.23
N ARG A 38 12.31 4.19 14.34
CA ARG A 38 11.79 4.24 12.97
C ARG A 38 10.67 3.23 12.75
N SER A 39 9.65 3.66 12.00
CA SER A 39 8.60 2.81 11.46
C SER A 39 9.06 2.26 10.11
N LEU A 40 9.21 0.94 10.00
CA LEU A 40 9.66 0.25 8.79
C LEU A 40 8.66 -0.83 8.38
N TRP A 41 8.53 -1.08 7.09
CA TRP A 41 7.61 -2.11 6.56
C TRP A 41 8.39 -3.26 5.94
N LEU A 42 7.92 -4.50 6.10
CA LEU A 42 8.46 -5.59 5.30
C LEU A 42 8.08 -5.39 3.85
N SER A 43 9.07 -5.49 2.94
CA SER A 43 8.86 -5.33 1.51
C SER A 43 7.72 -6.21 0.99
N THR A 44 7.65 -7.45 1.49
CA THR A 44 6.68 -8.45 1.05
C THR A 44 5.26 -8.17 1.50
N GLN A 45 5.05 -7.65 2.71
CA GLN A 45 3.70 -7.25 3.14
C GLN A 45 3.16 -6.10 2.29
N VAL A 46 4.04 -5.17 1.89
CA VAL A 46 3.66 -4.08 0.98
C VAL A 46 3.37 -4.62 -0.42
N ASP A 47 4.17 -5.56 -0.92
CA ASP A 47 3.93 -6.23 -2.21
C ASP A 47 2.61 -7.00 -2.23
N GLU A 48 2.34 -7.80 -1.21
CA GLU A 48 1.08 -8.54 -1.04
C GLU A 48 -0.11 -7.60 -1.00
N TRP A 49 0.00 -6.47 -0.31
CA TRP A 49 -1.05 -5.46 -0.28
C TRP A 49 -1.31 -4.86 -1.67
N ILE A 50 -0.27 -4.58 -2.46
CA ILE A 50 -0.41 -4.07 -3.83
C ILE A 50 -1.18 -5.09 -4.68
N VAL A 51 -0.79 -6.37 -4.60
CA VAL A 51 -1.48 -7.46 -5.31
C VAL A 51 -2.95 -7.56 -4.90
N GLN A 52 -3.26 -7.39 -3.60
CA GLN A 52 -4.64 -7.39 -3.09
C GLN A 52 -5.48 -6.24 -3.66
N GLN A 53 -4.89 -5.06 -3.90
CA GLN A 53 -5.62 -3.94 -4.51
C GLN A 53 -5.84 -4.13 -6.00
N THR A 54 -4.92 -4.80 -6.70
CA THR A 54 -5.09 -5.11 -8.13
C THR A 54 -5.97 -6.32 -8.38
N THR A 55 -6.05 -7.26 -7.42
CA THR A 55 -6.87 -8.47 -7.54
C THR A 55 -8.29 -8.31 -7.01
N SER A 56 -8.64 -7.17 -6.42
CA SER A 56 -10.04 -6.84 -6.18
C SER A 56 -10.72 -6.81 -7.55
N PRO A 57 -11.65 -7.72 -7.86
CA PRO A 57 -12.21 -7.82 -9.19
C PRO A 57 -12.84 -6.47 -9.51
N SER A 58 -12.27 -5.81 -10.52
CA SER A 58 -12.84 -4.68 -11.22
C SER A 58 -14.22 -5.09 -11.76
N VAL A 59 -15.24 -5.06 -10.90
CA VAL A 59 -16.62 -4.86 -11.29
C VAL A 59 -16.74 -3.36 -11.56
N GLY A 60 -16.51 -2.97 -12.81
CA GLY A 60 -16.76 -1.60 -13.25
C GLY A 60 -15.65 -0.96 -14.09
N GLN A 61 -15.31 -1.55 -15.24
CA GLN A 61 -14.81 -0.78 -16.38
C GLN A 61 -15.67 -1.09 -17.61
N ASN A 62 -16.96 -0.75 -17.51
CA ASN A 62 -17.75 -0.42 -18.69
C ASN A 62 -17.53 1.07 -18.97
N MET A 63 -16.52 1.39 -19.78
CA MET A 63 -16.44 2.68 -20.45
C MET A 63 -16.44 2.39 -21.94
N GLY A 64 -17.64 2.49 -22.50
CA GLY A 64 -17.87 2.36 -23.93
C GLY A 64 -16.97 3.34 -24.70
N HIS A 65 -16.27 2.82 -25.70
CA HIS A 65 -15.95 3.63 -26.85
C HIS A 65 -17.19 3.63 -27.74
N ALA A 66 -17.89 4.76 -27.67
CA ALA A 66 -18.90 5.16 -28.63
C ALA A 66 -18.22 5.54 -29.96
N ALA A 67 -18.91 5.18 -31.04
CA ALA A 67 -18.81 5.64 -32.43
C ALA A 67 -17.53 5.28 -33.21
#